data_AF-A0A6I9US44-F1
#
_entry.id   AF-A0A6I9US44-F1
#
_cell.length_a   1.000
_cell.length_b   1.000
_cell.length_c   1.000
_cell.angle_alpha   90.00
_cell.angle_beta   90.00
_cell.angle_gamma   90.00
#
_symmetry.space_group_name_H-M   'P 1'
#
loop_
_entity.id
_entity.type
_entity.pdbx_description
1 polymer ?
#
loop_
_entity_poly.entity_id
_entity_poly.type
_entity_poly.pdbx_seq_one_letter_code
_entity_poly.pdbx_strand_id
1 'polypeptide(L)'
;MSISSWKPAQSNMMNFSVQGMMNKHQWKDKVVVALVNNDTKFRSMYECCFLWMDVVISILHSYVSKRVDQMVDSGLVEEGKAFFDLKIHDNDYGIRHAIGVPEMDEFFRSEGLVDGKSRAKLIKAAIDEIKTNTCKLACCQVEKILRMREEFEWQMHRLNST
;
A
#
# COMPACT_ATOMS: atom_id res chain seq x y z
N MET A 1 -23.31 -40.59 -2.63
CA MET A 1 -22.84 -40.14 -3.97
C MET A 1 -21.33 -40.15 -3.94
N SER A 2 -20.73 -40.93 -4.84
CA SER A 2 -19.29 -41.19 -4.94
C SER A 2 -18.60 -40.05 -5.68
N ILE A 3 -17.48 -39.54 -5.15
CA ILE A 3 -16.57 -38.65 -5.89
C ILE A 3 -15.46 -39.54 -6.43
N SER A 4 -15.66 -40.05 -7.64
CA SER A 4 -14.64 -40.73 -8.40
C SER A 4 -13.70 -39.73 -9.07
N SER A 5 -12.42 -40.04 -8.96
CA SER A 5 -11.37 -39.84 -9.96
C SER A 5 -10.99 -38.41 -10.36
N TRP A 6 -9.97 -37.87 -9.69
CA TRP A 6 -8.95 -37.07 -10.36
C TRP A 6 -7.58 -37.44 -9.75
N LYS A 7 -6.73 -38.11 -10.53
CA LYS A 7 -5.30 -38.30 -10.22
C LYS A 7 -4.52 -37.45 -11.23
N PRO A 8 -3.73 -36.45 -10.81
CA PRO A 8 -2.75 -35.88 -11.71
C PRO A 8 -1.53 -36.79 -11.77
N ALA A 9 -1.16 -37.15 -12.99
CA ALA A 9 0.06 -37.85 -13.33
C ALA A 9 1.29 -37.08 -12.84
N GLN A 10 2.28 -37.80 -12.32
CA GLN A 10 3.62 -37.29 -12.13
C GLN A 10 4.28 -37.10 -13.50
N SER A 11 4.69 -35.87 -13.82
CA SER A 11 5.77 -35.63 -14.78
C SER A 11 6.62 -34.46 -14.30
N ASN A 12 7.92 -34.76 -14.11
CA ASN A 12 9.02 -33.88 -13.76
C ASN A 12 8.80 -32.38 -14.04
N MET A 13 8.69 -31.60 -12.97
CA MET A 13 9.03 -30.18 -12.96
C MET A 13 10.07 -29.97 -11.87
N MET A 14 11.15 -29.30 -12.27
CA MET A 14 12.26 -28.86 -11.43
C MET A 14 11.85 -28.54 -10.00
N ASN A 15 12.64 -29.06 -9.05
CA ASN A 15 12.57 -28.74 -7.63
C ASN A 15 12.70 -27.22 -7.42
N PHE A 16 11.58 -26.49 -7.46
CA PHE A 16 11.49 -25.14 -6.93
C PHE A 16 11.26 -25.28 -5.42
N SER A 17 12.35 -25.35 -4.66
CA SER A 17 12.28 -25.39 -3.21
C SER A 17 11.64 -24.11 -2.68
N VAL A 18 10.46 -24.26 -2.09
CA VAL A 18 9.68 -23.23 -1.37
C VAL A 18 10.44 -22.68 -0.14
N GLN A 19 11.57 -23.31 0.23
CA GLN A 19 12.40 -22.91 1.36
C GLN A 19 13.31 -21.69 1.08
N GLY A 20 13.39 -21.24 -0.18
CA GLY A 20 14.08 -20.00 -0.56
C GLY A 20 13.20 -18.73 -0.48
N MET A 21 11.98 -18.83 0.06
CA MET A 21 11.05 -17.70 0.14
C MET A 21 11.45 -16.70 1.24
N MET A 22 12.40 -15.86 0.83
CA MET A 22 12.94 -14.69 1.50
C MET A 22 11.87 -13.76 2.09
N ASN A 23 12.19 -13.28 3.30
CA ASN A 23 11.69 -12.12 4.04
C ASN A 23 10.38 -11.46 3.56
N LYS A 24 9.40 -11.46 4.47
CA LYS A 24 8.06 -10.85 4.41
C LYS A 24 8.01 -9.35 4.05
N HIS A 25 9.12 -8.68 3.75
CA HIS A 25 9.18 -7.25 3.41
C HIS A 25 9.42 -7.00 1.91
N GLN A 26 9.65 -8.04 1.10
CA GLN A 26 10.07 -7.89 -0.30
C GLN A 26 8.94 -8.06 -1.36
N TRP A 27 7.70 -8.30 -0.94
CA TRP A 27 6.64 -8.76 -1.86
C TRP A 27 5.77 -7.65 -2.47
N LYS A 28 5.76 -6.42 -1.93
CA LYS A 28 4.80 -5.40 -2.40
C LYS A 28 5.23 -4.64 -3.67
N ASP A 29 6.47 -4.82 -4.14
CA ASP A 29 7.09 -3.91 -5.13
C ASP A 29 7.39 -4.54 -6.49
N LYS A 30 6.90 -5.74 -6.77
CA LYS A 30 7.41 -6.52 -7.90
C LYS A 30 6.69 -6.33 -9.23
N VAL A 31 5.56 -5.64 -9.31
CA VAL A 31 4.78 -5.64 -10.55
C VAL A 31 5.45 -4.84 -11.66
N VAL A 32 5.74 -3.54 -11.44
CA VAL A 32 6.35 -2.70 -12.48
C VAL A 32 7.74 -3.20 -12.83
N VAL A 33 8.56 -3.54 -11.83
CA VAL A 33 9.91 -4.08 -12.03
C VAL A 33 9.87 -5.42 -12.78
N ALA A 34 8.98 -6.35 -12.41
CA ALA A 34 8.88 -7.63 -13.11
C ALA A 34 8.37 -7.47 -14.54
N LEU A 35 7.38 -6.60 -14.77
CA LEU A 35 6.86 -6.33 -16.12
C LEU A 35 7.94 -5.70 -17.01
N VAL A 36 8.60 -4.66 -16.53
CA VAL A 36 9.56 -3.89 -17.35
C VAL A 36 10.87 -4.65 -17.54
N ASN A 37 11.36 -5.38 -16.52
CA ASN A 37 12.68 -6.02 -16.60
C ASN A 37 12.62 -7.50 -16.99
N ASN A 38 11.60 -8.24 -16.54
CA ASN A 38 11.55 -9.70 -16.66
C ASN A 38 10.58 -10.21 -17.74
N ASP A 39 9.64 -9.38 -18.22
CA ASP A 39 8.72 -9.76 -19.30
C ASP A 39 9.28 -9.35 -20.67
N THR A 40 9.83 -10.33 -21.39
CA THR A 40 10.43 -10.13 -22.71
C THR A 40 9.42 -9.73 -23.78
N LYS A 41 8.16 -10.15 -23.65
CA LYS A 41 7.08 -9.77 -24.57
C LYS A 41 6.67 -8.33 -24.35
N PHE A 42 6.58 -7.90 -23.10
CA PHE A 42 6.29 -6.50 -22.77
C PHE A 42 7.38 -5.57 -23.33
N ARG A 43 8.66 -5.90 -23.10
CA ARG A 43 9.80 -5.11 -23.59
C ARG A 43 9.90 -5.03 -25.11
N SER A 44 9.40 -6.02 -25.85
CA SER A 44 9.40 -5.98 -27.32
C SER A 44 8.23 -5.20 -27.90
N MET A 45 7.18 -4.96 -27.11
CA MET A 45 5.99 -4.24 -27.53
C MET A 45 6.00 -2.75 -27.16
N TYR A 46 6.78 -2.38 -26.13
CA TYR A 46 6.73 -1.03 -25.57
C TYR A 46 8.13 -0.44 -25.35
N GLU A 47 8.30 0.79 -25.80
CA GLU A 47 9.40 1.65 -25.39
C GLU A 47 8.93 2.49 -24.19
N CYS A 48 9.38 2.14 -22.99
CA CYS A 48 8.92 2.78 -21.76
C CYS A 48 9.68 4.08 -21.50
N CYS A 49 8.94 5.16 -21.25
CA CYS A 49 9.48 6.42 -20.74
C CYS A 49 9.03 6.62 -19.29
N PHE A 50 9.98 6.74 -18.37
CA PHE A 50 9.69 6.93 -16.93
C PHE A 50 9.83 8.39 -16.56
N LEU A 51 8.73 8.99 -16.10
CA LEU A 51 8.70 10.35 -15.55
C LEU A 51 8.62 10.26 -14.03
N TRP A 52 9.61 10.83 -13.33
CA TRP A 52 9.63 10.91 -11.88
C TRP A 52 9.36 12.34 -11.44
N MET A 53 8.17 12.59 -10.90
CA MET A 53 7.83 13.82 -10.20
C MET A 53 8.48 13.82 -8.82
N ASP A 54 9.45 14.71 -8.62
CA ASP A 54 10.24 14.79 -7.40
C ASP A 54 9.94 16.07 -6.61
N VAL A 55 9.80 15.91 -5.29
CA VAL A 55 9.44 16.97 -4.35
C VAL A 55 10.37 16.88 -3.14
N VAL A 56 10.85 18.02 -2.65
CA VAL A 56 11.62 18.06 -1.40
C VAL A 56 10.81 17.45 -0.24
N ILE A 57 11.43 16.51 0.50
CA ILE A 57 10.79 15.72 1.57
C ILE A 57 10.05 16.58 2.60
N SER A 58 10.63 17.71 3.02
CA SER A 58 9.97 18.61 3.98
C SER A 58 8.67 19.22 3.45
N ILE A 59 8.63 19.58 2.15
CA ILE A 59 7.42 20.07 1.49
C ILE A 59 6.41 18.94 1.34
N LEU A 60 6.87 17.75 0.94
CA LEU A 60 6.03 16.56 0.84
C LEU A 60 5.35 16.22 2.16
N HIS A 61 6.08 16.27 3.28
CA HIS A 61 5.51 16.03 4.62
C HIS A 61 4.42 17.05 4.96
N SER A 62 4.69 18.34 4.74
CA SER A 62 3.69 19.40 4.99
C SER A 62 2.47 19.23 4.09
N TYR A 63 2.67 18.87 2.82
CA TYR A 63 1.59 18.68 1.86
C TYR A 63 0.74 17.46 2.19
N VAL A 64 1.36 16.33 2.54
CA VAL A 64 0.66 15.11 2.97
C VAL A 64 -0.21 15.38 4.19
N SER A 65 0.33 16.05 5.22
CA SER A 65 -0.48 16.41 6.40
C SER A 65 -1.69 17.24 6.01
N LYS A 66 -1.49 18.30 5.21
CA LYS A 66 -2.57 19.18 4.76
C LYS A 66 -3.60 18.44 3.93
N ARG A 67 -3.19 17.51 3.07
CA ARG A 67 -4.09 16.68 2.28
C ARG A 67 -4.95 15.79 3.16
N VAL A 68 -4.39 15.20 4.22
CA VAL A 68 -5.19 14.40 5.17
C VAL A 68 -6.23 15.28 5.87
N ASP A 69 -5.87 16.50 6.28
CA ASP A 69 -6.84 17.45 6.83
C ASP A 69 -7.98 17.74 5.84
N GLN A 70 -7.65 17.99 4.57
CA GLN A 70 -8.65 18.18 3.50
C GLN A 70 -9.50 16.92 3.26
N MET A 71 -8.93 15.72 3.39
CA MET A 71 -9.67 14.46 3.28
C MET A 71 -10.68 14.32 4.42
N VAL A 72 -10.30 14.69 5.65
CA VAL A 72 -11.21 14.74 6.80
C VAL A 72 -12.35 15.72 6.53
N ASP A 73 -12.04 16.93 6.09
CA ASP A 73 -13.04 17.95 5.74
C ASP A 73 -13.97 17.50 4.59
N SER A 74 -13.48 16.63 3.71
CA SER A 74 -14.22 16.09 2.56
C SER A 74 -15.01 14.80 2.86
N GLY A 75 -14.95 14.28 4.10
CA GLY A 75 -15.76 13.13 4.52
C GLY A 75 -15.02 11.80 4.68
N LEU A 76 -13.68 11.80 4.87
CA LEU A 76 -12.89 10.59 5.15
C LEU A 76 -13.52 9.69 6.22
N VAL A 77 -14.02 10.30 7.30
CA VAL A 77 -14.59 9.57 8.45
C VAL A 77 -15.87 8.85 8.05
N GLU A 78 -16.68 9.48 7.22
CA GLU A 78 -17.99 8.95 6.84
C GLU A 78 -17.85 7.86 5.78
N GLU A 79 -16.91 8.04 4.85
CA GLU A 79 -16.47 6.99 3.94
C GLU A 79 -15.94 5.79 4.72
N GLY A 80 -15.02 6.00 5.67
CA GLY A 80 -14.46 4.94 6.50
C GLY A 80 -15.54 4.19 7.28
N LYS A 81 -16.53 4.91 7.81
CA LYS A 81 -17.66 4.31 8.53
C LYS A 81 -18.53 3.46 7.62
N ALA A 82 -18.75 3.85 6.38
CA ALA A 82 -19.52 3.08 5.40
C ALA A 82 -18.87 1.73 5.04
N PHE A 83 -17.53 1.65 5.09
CA PHE A 83 -16.79 0.40 4.85
C PHE A 83 -16.52 -0.43 6.12
N PHE A 84 -16.84 0.12 7.30
CA PHE A 84 -16.58 -0.52 8.57
C PHE A 84 -17.55 -1.69 8.83
N ASP A 85 -17.01 -2.85 9.22
CA ASP A 85 -17.78 -4.03 9.61
C ASP A 85 -17.31 -4.50 10.98
N LEU A 86 -18.21 -4.49 11.96
CA LEU A 86 -17.94 -4.93 13.33
C LEU A 86 -17.51 -6.40 13.40
N LYS A 87 -17.95 -7.24 12.46
CA LYS A 87 -17.71 -8.70 12.46
C LYS A 87 -16.32 -9.08 11.96
N ILE A 88 -15.61 -8.15 11.32
CA ILE A 88 -14.30 -8.40 10.73
C ILE A 88 -13.26 -7.75 11.62
N HIS A 89 -12.32 -8.54 12.12
CA HIS A 89 -11.22 -8.08 12.98
C HIS A 89 -9.87 -8.00 12.23
N ASP A 90 -9.79 -8.62 11.05
CA ASP A 90 -8.54 -8.71 10.30
C ASP A 90 -8.49 -7.68 9.17
N ASN A 91 -7.46 -6.84 9.18
CA ASN A 91 -7.16 -5.85 8.14
C ASN A 91 -6.07 -6.31 7.16
N ASP A 92 -5.85 -7.63 7.05
CA ASP A 92 -4.69 -8.21 6.38
C ASP A 92 -4.85 -8.37 4.86
N TYR A 93 -6.03 -8.08 4.30
CA TYR A 93 -6.32 -8.31 2.88
C TYR A 93 -7.14 -7.19 2.21
N GLY A 94 -6.81 -6.94 0.93
CA GLY A 94 -7.58 -6.07 0.04
C GLY A 94 -7.62 -4.61 0.49
N ILE A 95 -8.78 -3.98 0.30
CA ILE A 95 -9.00 -2.55 0.61
C ILE A 95 -8.84 -2.24 2.11
N ARG A 96 -8.95 -3.24 2.99
CA ARG A 96 -8.78 -3.06 4.45
C ARG A 96 -7.34 -2.74 4.86
N HIS A 97 -6.38 -2.96 3.96
CA HIS A 97 -4.99 -2.56 4.17
C HIS A 97 -4.71 -1.10 3.79
N ALA A 98 -5.70 -0.38 3.24
CA ALA A 98 -5.53 1.03 2.89
C ALA A 98 -5.30 1.86 4.16
N ILE A 99 -4.29 2.74 4.10
CA ILE A 99 -4.04 3.74 5.15
C ILE A 99 -5.33 4.56 5.34
N GLY A 100 -5.78 4.67 6.59
CA GLY A 100 -7.07 5.23 6.96
C GLY A 100 -8.03 4.21 7.54
N VAL A 101 -7.99 2.96 7.07
CA VAL A 101 -8.93 1.93 7.53
C VAL A 101 -8.48 1.32 8.86
N PRO A 102 -7.24 0.79 9.01
CA PRO A 102 -6.76 0.28 10.29
C PRO A 102 -6.72 1.34 11.38
N GLU A 103 -6.30 2.57 11.04
CA GLU A 103 -6.15 3.68 11.99
C GLU A 103 -7.49 4.13 12.57
N MET A 104 -8.59 3.99 11.82
CA MET A 104 -9.94 4.37 12.26
C MET A 104 -10.69 3.24 12.98
N ASP A 105 -10.15 2.02 13.01
CA ASP A 105 -10.85 0.84 13.56
C ASP A 105 -11.23 1.03 15.04
N GLU A 106 -10.28 1.48 15.86
CA GLU A 106 -10.54 1.73 17.30
C GLU A 106 -11.59 2.83 17.50
N PHE A 107 -11.49 3.92 16.73
CA PHE A 107 -12.47 5.00 16.77
C PHE A 107 -13.88 4.49 16.46
N PHE A 108 -14.04 3.69 15.39
CA PHE A 108 -15.35 3.15 15.02
C PHE A 108 -15.90 2.12 16.00
N ARG A 109 -15.04 1.28 16.61
CA ARG A 109 -15.44 0.31 17.64
C ARG A 109 -15.83 0.96 18.97
N SER A 110 -15.27 2.12 19.28
CA SER A 110 -15.58 2.88 20.50
C SER A 110 -16.95 3.56 20.50
N GLU A 111 -17.68 3.53 19.38
CA GLU A 111 -18.95 4.23 19.23
C GLU A 111 -20.02 3.75 20.21
N GLY A 112 -20.59 4.69 20.97
CA GLY A 112 -21.56 4.41 22.03
C GLY A 112 -20.95 3.85 23.33
N LEU A 113 -19.64 3.61 23.37
CA LEU A 113 -18.94 3.03 24.53
C LEU A 113 -18.15 4.06 25.35
N VAL A 114 -17.75 5.17 24.74
CA VAL A 114 -16.92 6.20 25.37
C VAL A 114 -17.60 7.57 25.38
N ASP A 115 -17.17 8.43 26.32
CA ASP A 115 -17.64 9.81 26.38
C ASP A 115 -17.14 10.66 25.18
N GLY A 116 -17.77 11.82 24.96
CA GLY A 116 -17.42 12.69 23.84
C GLY A 116 -15.95 13.16 23.87
N LYS A 117 -15.38 13.35 25.06
CA LYS A 117 -13.99 13.79 25.23
C LYS A 117 -13.00 12.70 24.84
N SER A 118 -13.24 11.46 25.23
CA SER A 118 -12.40 10.31 24.88
C SER A 118 -12.56 9.99 23.40
N ARG A 119 -13.77 10.06 22.85
CA ARG A 119 -14.02 9.92 21.42
C ARG A 119 -13.25 10.95 20.59
N ALA A 120 -13.25 12.22 21.00
CA ALA A 120 -12.50 13.28 20.34
C ALA A 120 -10.98 13.02 20.34
N LYS A 121 -10.46 12.37 21.39
CA LYS A 121 -9.05 11.96 21.43
C LYS A 121 -8.75 10.81 20.47
N LEU A 122 -9.64 9.81 20.39
CA LEU A 122 -9.48 8.66 19.50
C LEU A 122 -9.45 9.08 18.03
N ILE A 123 -10.41 9.91 17.59
CA ILE A 123 -10.42 10.39 16.20
C ILE A 123 -9.19 11.25 15.89
N LYS A 124 -8.76 12.09 16.83
CA LYS A 124 -7.54 12.88 16.65
C LYS A 124 -6.31 11.98 16.51
N ALA A 125 -6.18 10.98 17.37
CA ALA A 125 -5.07 10.02 17.32
C ALA A 125 -5.07 9.25 16.00
N ALA A 126 -6.23 8.78 15.54
CA ALA A 126 -6.39 8.11 14.25
C ALA A 126 -5.94 9.03 13.08
N ILE A 127 -6.36 10.28 13.06
CA ILE A 127 -5.94 11.25 12.02
C ILE A 127 -4.43 11.50 12.06
N ASP A 128 -3.85 11.67 13.25
CA ASP A 128 -2.41 11.86 13.42
C ASP A 128 -1.61 10.62 12.96
N GLU A 129 -2.16 9.41 13.18
CA GLU A 129 -1.57 8.16 12.69
C GLU A 129 -1.66 8.05 11.16
N ILE A 130 -2.79 8.40 10.56
CA ILE A 130 -2.97 8.44 9.09
C ILE A 130 -1.93 9.38 8.46
N LYS A 131 -1.73 10.57 9.03
CA LYS A 131 -0.69 11.51 8.57
C LYS A 131 0.69 10.88 8.64
N THR A 132 1.01 10.25 9.76
CA THR A 132 2.31 9.60 9.99
C THR A 132 2.54 8.46 8.99
N ASN A 133 1.58 7.56 8.83
CA ASN A 133 1.66 6.41 7.95
C ASN A 133 1.70 6.83 6.47
N THR A 134 0.96 7.88 6.09
CA THR A 134 1.00 8.43 4.72
C THR A 134 2.36 9.07 4.41
N CYS A 135 2.93 9.82 5.35
CA CYS A 135 4.30 10.35 5.20
C CYS A 135 5.33 9.22 5.07
N LYS A 136 5.23 8.20 5.92
CA LYS A 136 6.11 7.03 5.86
C LYS A 136 5.99 6.31 4.51
N LEU A 137 4.77 6.11 4.01
CA LEU A 137 4.55 5.51 2.70
C LEU A 137 5.21 6.35 1.60
N ALA A 138 5.06 7.67 1.63
CA ALA A 138 5.66 8.57 0.66
C ALA A 138 7.19 8.50 0.68
N CYS A 139 7.82 8.47 1.86
CA CYS A 139 9.27 8.26 2.01
C CYS A 139 9.70 6.90 1.44
N CYS A 140 9.00 5.82 1.78
CA CYS A 140 9.29 4.50 1.25
C CYS A 140 9.12 4.45 -0.28
N GLN A 141 8.20 5.21 -0.87
CA GLN A 141 8.05 5.32 -2.32
C GLN A 141 9.24 6.02 -2.96
N VAL A 142 9.74 7.12 -2.37
CA VAL A 142 10.96 7.79 -2.83
C VAL A 142 12.15 6.84 -2.79
N GLU A 143 12.36 6.13 -1.68
CA GLU A 143 13.44 5.13 -1.54
C GLU A 143 13.33 4.00 -2.58
N LYS A 144 12.11 3.61 -2.95
CA LYS A 144 11.89 2.60 -4.01
C LYS A 144 12.25 3.15 -5.38
N ILE A 145 11.87 4.38 -5.70
CA ILE A 145 12.21 5.01 -6.98
C ILE A 145 13.73 5.16 -7.12
N LEU A 146 14.41 5.59 -6.05
CA LEU A 146 15.87 5.70 -6.03
C LEU A 146 16.55 4.34 -6.25
N ARG A 147 16.10 3.29 -5.55
CA ARG A 147 16.57 1.93 -5.80
C ARG A 147 16.32 1.45 -7.23
N MET A 148 15.14 1.74 -7.79
CA MET A 148 14.85 1.34 -9.18
C MET A 148 15.78 2.02 -10.19
N ARG A 149 16.13 3.29 -9.95
CA ARG A 149 17.11 4.02 -10.75
C ARG A 149 18.50 3.39 -10.65
N GLU A 150 18.95 3.06 -9.44
CA GLU A 150 20.30 2.54 -9.19
C GLU A 150 20.47 1.07 -9.62
N GLU A 151 19.50 0.20 -9.31
CA GLU A 151 19.61 -1.25 -9.52
C GLU A 151 19.30 -1.68 -10.96
N PHE A 152 18.42 -0.96 -11.67
CA PHE A 152 17.96 -1.36 -13.00
C PHE A 152 18.34 -0.38 -14.11
N GLU A 153 19.12 0.65 -13.79
CA GLU A 153 19.58 1.69 -14.73
C GLU A 153 18.44 2.31 -15.56
N TRP A 154 17.23 2.36 -15.01
CA TRP A 154 16.09 2.93 -15.70
C TRP A 154 16.35 4.40 -16.01
N GLN A 155 16.23 4.75 -17.29
CA GLN A 155 16.28 6.13 -17.75
C GLN A 155 15.01 6.86 -17.26
N MET A 156 15.11 7.45 -16.07
CA MET A 156 14.04 8.21 -15.45
C MET A 156 14.27 9.71 -15.62
N HIS A 157 13.34 10.39 -16.26
CA HIS A 157 13.33 11.85 -16.37
C HIS A 157 12.78 12.45 -15.08
N ARG A 158 13.65 13.09 -14.30
CA ARG A 158 13.26 13.78 -13.06
C ARG A 158 12.62 15.13 -13.38
N LEU A 159 11.43 15.34 -12.84
CA LEU A 159 10.66 16.57 -12.94
C LEU A 159 10.58 17.17 -11.53
N ASN A 160 11.23 18.31 -11.30
CA ASN A 160 11.16 18.97 -10.00
C ASN A 160 9.81 19.70 -9.86
N SER A 161 9.03 19.32 -8.85
CA SER A 161 7.74 19.90 -8.51
C SER A 161 7.67 20.44 -7.08
N THR A 162 8.82 20.81 -6.52
CA THR A 162 8.96 21.57 -5.27
C THR A 162 8.53 23.01 -5.49
#